data_AF-A0A7L5FMN0-F1
#
_entry.id   AF-A0A7L5FMN0-F1
#
_cell.length_a   1.000
_cell.length_b   1.000
_cell.length_c   1.000
_cell.angle_alpha   90.00
_cell.angle_beta   90.00
_cell.angle_gamma   90.00
#
_symmetry.space_group_name_H-M   'P 1'
#
loop_
_entity.id
_entity.type
_entity.pdbx_description
1 polymer ?
#
loop_
_entity_poly.entity_id
_entity_poly.type
_entity_poly.pdbx_seq_one_letter_code
_entity_poly.pdbx_strand_id
1 'polypeptide(L)'
;MAKNTITLLKAQDWANSWRSLKDTSPYVNELKGWFVPGEDLSQVMAEGAVDSRMYLGLNGTALKLMIVAVDANGKDMIDESKEWYIYDFSQPIPPAGDNNSPLN
;
A
#
# COMPACT_ATOMS: atom_id res chain seq x y z
N MET A 1 -1.97 -14.68 12.64
CA MET A 1 -0.82 -14.02 11.98
C MET A 1 -1.38 -13.05 10.96
N ALA A 2 -0.86 -11.83 10.93
CA ALA A 2 -1.16 -10.88 9.87
C ALA A 2 -0.78 -11.48 8.52
N LYS A 3 -1.57 -11.20 7.49
CA LYS A 3 -1.32 -11.65 6.12
C LYS A 3 -0.84 -10.49 5.27
N ASN A 4 -0.20 -10.82 4.15
CA ASN A 4 0.14 -9.82 3.13
C ASN A 4 1.05 -8.70 3.66
N THR A 5 1.81 -8.96 4.72
CA THR A 5 2.71 -7.99 5.32
C THR A 5 4.08 -8.03 4.67
N ILE A 6 4.76 -6.88 4.70
CA ILE A 6 6.15 -6.72 4.29
C ILE A 6 6.96 -6.12 5.44
N THR A 7 8.27 -6.35 5.41
CA THR A 7 9.18 -5.76 6.40
C THR A 7 9.37 -4.27 6.14
N LEU A 8 9.72 -3.51 7.19
CA LEU A 8 10.07 -2.09 7.08
C LEU A 8 11.17 -1.83 6.05
N LEU A 9 12.22 -2.66 6.03
CA LEU A 9 13.32 -2.53 5.07
C LEU A 9 12.80 -2.58 3.63
N LYS A 10 11.93 -3.56 3.32
CA LYS A 10 11.35 -3.72 1.99
C LYS A 10 10.46 -2.54 1.61
N ALA A 11 9.65 -2.05 2.55
CA ALA A 11 8.80 -0.89 2.35
C ALA A 11 9.61 0.37 2.05
N GLN A 12 10.72 0.58 2.77
CA GLN A 12 11.65 1.69 2.54
C GLN A 12 12.31 1.60 1.17
N ASP A 13 12.80 0.43 0.78
CA ASP A 13 13.41 0.21 -0.54
C ASP A 13 12.44 0.55 -1.67
N TRP A 14 11.19 0.11 -1.55
CA TRP A 14 10.16 0.40 -2.54
C TRP A 14 9.76 1.87 -2.57
N ALA A 15 9.56 2.49 -1.41
CA ALA A 15 9.24 3.92 -1.32
C ALA A 15 10.38 4.79 -1.89
N ASN A 16 11.62 4.43 -1.62
CA ASN A 16 12.80 5.12 -2.14
C ASN A 16 12.93 4.94 -3.66
N SER A 17 12.70 3.72 -4.16
CA SER A 17 12.70 3.44 -5.60
C SER A 17 11.67 4.30 -6.33
N TRP A 18 10.44 4.39 -5.80
CA TRP A 18 9.40 5.28 -6.32
C TRP A 18 9.82 6.75 -6.30
N ARG A 19 10.32 7.25 -5.17
CA ARG A 19 10.74 8.66 -5.00
C ARG A 19 11.97 9.04 -5.84
N SER A 20 12.77 8.06 -6.26
CA SER A 20 13.97 8.27 -7.07
C SER A 20 13.68 8.46 -8.56
N LEU A 21 12.46 8.14 -9.00
CA LEU A 21 12.06 8.28 -10.40
C LEU A 21 12.08 9.75 -10.82
N LYS A 22 12.75 10.04 -11.94
CA LYS A 22 12.68 11.36 -12.59
C LYS A 22 11.37 11.57 -13.35
N ASP A 23 10.77 10.47 -13.80
CA ASP A 23 9.50 10.44 -14.51
C ASP A 23 8.65 9.27 -13.99
N THR A 24 7.46 9.60 -13.48
CA THR A 24 6.50 8.63 -12.95
C THR A 24 5.43 8.26 -13.99
N SER A 25 5.36 8.97 -15.11
CA SER A 25 4.33 8.80 -16.14
C SER A 25 4.19 7.36 -16.67
N PRO A 26 5.28 6.56 -16.87
CA PRO A 26 5.15 5.20 -17.35
C PRO A 26 4.38 4.26 -16.40
N TYR A 27 4.29 4.62 -15.12
CA TYR A 27 3.65 3.80 -14.09
C TYR A 27 2.24 4.26 -13.76
N VAL A 28 1.91 5.53 -13.98
CA VAL A 28 0.62 6.12 -13.54
C VAL A 28 -0.30 6.51 -14.68
N ASN A 29 0.20 6.65 -15.92
CA ASN A 29 -0.64 7.06 -17.05
C ASN A 29 -1.81 6.10 -17.30
N GLU A 30 -1.60 4.80 -17.06
CA GLU A 30 -2.63 3.77 -17.23
C GLU A 30 -3.29 3.36 -15.91
N LEU A 31 -2.85 3.92 -14.78
CA LEU A 31 -3.35 3.57 -13.46
C LEU A 31 -4.72 4.22 -13.23
N LYS A 32 -5.76 3.40 -13.17
CA LYS A 32 -7.14 3.84 -12.89
C LYS A 32 -7.49 3.78 -11.41
N GLY A 33 -6.81 2.91 -10.66
CA GLY A 33 -7.06 2.73 -9.24
C GLY A 33 -6.31 1.54 -8.67
N TRP A 34 -6.72 1.13 -7.47
CA TRP A 34 -6.14 0.01 -6.74
C TRP A 34 -7.23 -0.93 -6.25
N PHE A 35 -7.05 -2.22 -6.50
CA PHE A 35 -7.76 -3.25 -5.76
C PHE A 35 -7.04 -3.45 -4.43
N VAL A 36 -7.75 -3.22 -3.32
CA VAL A 36 -7.26 -3.45 -1.97
C VAL A 36 -8.06 -4.61 -1.37
N PRO A 37 -7.42 -5.71 -0.96
CA PRO A 37 -8.12 -6.80 -0.29
C PRO A 37 -8.81 -6.31 0.99
N GLY A 38 -10.06 -6.73 1.19
CA GLY A 38 -10.79 -6.40 2.40
C GLY A 38 -10.10 -6.89 3.67
N GLU A 39 -9.34 -8.00 3.61
CA GLU A 39 -8.57 -8.50 4.75
C GLU A 39 -7.44 -7.56 5.15
N ASP A 40 -6.71 -6.96 4.20
CA ASP A 40 -5.62 -6.02 4.47
C ASP A 40 -6.17 -4.75 5.13
N LEU A 41 -7.25 -4.19 4.56
CA LEU A 41 -7.89 -2.99 5.10
C LEU A 41 -8.53 -3.24 6.47
N SER A 42 -9.10 -4.43 6.70
CA SER A 42 -9.66 -4.76 8.01
C SER A 42 -8.57 -4.96 9.06
N GLN A 43 -7.45 -5.61 8.69
CA GLN A 43 -6.35 -5.88 9.61
C GLN A 43 -5.62 -4.59 10.00
N VAL A 44 -5.32 -3.69 9.04
CA VAL A 44 -4.66 -2.42 9.37
C VAL A 44 -5.48 -1.57 10.33
N MET A 45 -6.82 -1.55 10.18
CA MET A 45 -7.68 -0.83 11.12
C MET A 45 -7.76 -1.52 12.48
N ALA A 46 -7.64 -2.86 12.52
CA ALA A 46 -7.67 -3.65 13.74
C ALA A 46 -6.42 -3.47 14.63
N GLU A 47 -5.36 -2.83 14.14
CA GLU A 47 -4.17 -2.49 14.94
C GLU A 47 -4.43 -1.37 15.98
N GLY A 48 -5.66 -0.87 16.07
CA GLY A 48 -6.05 0.26 16.93
C GLY A 48 -5.95 1.61 16.22
N ALA A 49 -5.97 1.58 14.88
CA ALA A 49 -5.83 2.76 14.04
C ALA A 49 -7.10 3.61 14.06
N VAL A 50 -6.94 4.94 14.02
CA VAL A 50 -8.06 5.86 13.74
C VAL A 50 -8.19 6.14 12.24
N ASP A 51 -7.06 6.06 11.53
CA ASP A 51 -6.94 6.28 10.10
C ASP A 51 -5.95 5.26 9.50
N SER A 52 -5.86 5.23 8.17
CA SER A 52 -4.78 4.53 7.47
C SER A 52 -4.06 5.48 6.52
N ARG A 53 -2.77 5.22 6.28
CA ARG A 53 -1.98 5.94 5.30
C ARG A 53 -1.47 4.99 4.25
N MET A 54 -1.51 5.44 3.00
CA MET A 54 -1.05 4.67 1.86
C MET A 54 0.19 5.32 1.24
N TYR A 55 1.18 4.51 0.90
CA TYR A 55 2.42 4.93 0.28
C TYR A 55 2.63 4.22 -1.04
N LEU A 56 3.03 4.98 -2.06
CA LEU A 56 3.47 4.40 -3.33
C LEU A 56 4.88 3.85 -3.20
N GLY A 57 5.10 2.71 -3.83
CA GLY A 57 6.40 2.06 -3.91
C GLY A 57 6.63 1.45 -5.28
N LEU A 58 7.88 1.13 -5.57
CA LEU A 58 8.25 0.43 -6.79
C LEU A 58 9.15 -0.76 -6.46
N ASN A 59 8.74 -1.94 -6.91
CA ASN A 59 9.55 -3.15 -6.83
C ASN A 59 9.99 -3.57 -8.25
N GLY A 60 11.19 -3.17 -8.66
CA GLY A 60 11.60 -3.28 -10.06
C GLY A 60 10.73 -2.38 -10.95
N THR A 61 9.84 -2.98 -11.75
CA THR A 61 8.84 -2.24 -12.55
C THR A 61 7.42 -2.37 -12.00
N ALA A 62 7.21 -3.17 -10.95
CA ALA A 62 5.89 -3.36 -10.37
C ALA A 62 5.55 -2.22 -9.41
N LEU A 63 4.48 -1.49 -9.72
CA LEU A 63 3.92 -0.46 -8.84
C LEU A 63 3.30 -1.13 -7.60
N LYS A 64 3.56 -0.57 -6.42
CA LYS A 64 3.10 -1.05 -5.12
C LYS A 64 2.33 0.04 -4.36
N LEU A 65 1.33 -0.35 -3.59
CA LEU A 65 0.62 0.52 -2.66
C LEU A 65 0.65 -0.12 -1.27
N MET A 66 1.52 0.43 -0.43
CA MET A 66 1.75 -0.02 0.94
C MET A 66 0.78 0.68 1.87
N ILE A 67 0.16 -0.04 2.81
CA ILE A 67 -0.85 0.49 3.73
C ILE A 67 -0.34 0.34 5.16
N VAL A 68 -0.45 1.41 5.96
CA VAL A 68 -0.07 1.43 7.39
C VAL A 68 -1.18 2.04 8.23
N ALA A 69 -1.28 1.61 9.48
CA ALA A 69 -2.17 2.19 10.48
C ALA A 69 -1.65 3.55 10.94
N VAL A 70 -2.58 4.44 11.31
CA VAL A 70 -2.28 5.76 11.86
C VAL A 70 -2.97 5.92 13.21
N ASP A 71 -2.19 6.31 14.22
CA ASP A 71 -2.69 6.52 15.59
C ASP A 71 -3.45 7.84 15.74
N ALA A 72 -4.09 8.04 16.90
CA ALA A 72 -4.85 9.26 17.21
C ALA A 72 -4.01 10.55 17.23
N ASN A 73 -2.68 10.45 17.19
CA ASN A 73 -1.75 11.59 17.10
C ASN A 73 -1.28 11.84 15.66
N GLY A 74 -1.79 11.09 14.68
CA GLY A 74 -1.40 11.18 13.27
C GLY A 74 -0.08 10.49 12.94
N LYS A 75 0.44 9.62 13.83
CA LYS A 75 1.69 8.88 13.62
C LYS A 75 1.44 7.52 12.99
N ASP A 76 2.34 7.15 12.09
CA ASP A 76 2.33 5.81 11.50
C ASP A 76 2.69 4.77 12.56
N MET A 77 1.87 3.75 12.64
CA MET A 77 2.05 2.61 13.51
C MET A 77 2.86 1.58 12.73
N ILE A 78 4.18 1.60 12.90
CA ILE A 78 5.11 0.69 12.21
C ILE A 78 6.12 0.18 13.24
N ASP A 79 5.86 -1.01 13.77
CA ASP A 79 6.67 -1.67 14.80
C ASP A 79 6.21 -3.12 14.94
N GLU A 80 6.90 -4.07 14.30
CA GLU A 80 6.50 -5.48 14.33
C GLU A 80 6.47 -6.06 15.75
N SER A 81 7.25 -5.50 16.69
CA SER A 81 7.23 -5.92 18.10
C SER A 81 5.96 -5.53 18.85
N LYS A 82 5.21 -4.57 18.31
CA LYS A 82 3.88 -4.12 18.78
C LYS A 82 2.75 -4.64 17.91
N GLU A 83 3.04 -5.56 16.98
CA GLU A 83 2.09 -6.06 16.00
C GLU A 83 1.52 -4.96 15.09
N TRP A 84 2.33 -3.94 14.79
CA TRP A 84 1.99 -2.88 13.84
C TRP A 84 2.73 -3.08 12.53
N TYR A 85 2.00 -3.49 11.50
CA TYR A 85 2.55 -4.03 10.27
C TYR A 85 2.38 -3.08 9.07
N ILE A 86 3.09 -3.40 8.01
CA ILE A 86 2.96 -2.75 6.70
C ILE A 86 2.36 -3.77 5.74
N TYR A 87 1.22 -3.45 5.14
CA TYR A 87 0.50 -4.34 4.23
C TYR A 87 0.79 -4.00 2.77
N ASP A 88 0.98 -5.01 1.92
CA ASP A 88 1.13 -4.88 0.46
C ASP A 88 0.58 -6.11 -0.28
N PHE A 89 -0.73 -6.16 -0.48
CA PHE A 89 -1.37 -7.01 -1.50
C PHE A 89 -2.34 -6.22 -2.37
N SER A 90 -2.16 -4.91 -2.41
CA SER A 90 -2.84 -4.04 -3.34
C SER A 90 -2.36 -4.34 -4.77
N GLN A 91 -3.29 -4.31 -5.73
CA GLN A 91 -3.00 -4.51 -7.14
C GLN A 91 -3.45 -3.30 -7.94
N PRO A 92 -2.64 -2.81 -8.89
CA PRO A 92 -3.07 -1.74 -9.77
C PRO A 92 -4.26 -2.18 -10.63
N ILE A 93 -5.09 -1.23 -11.02
CA ILE A 93 -6.16 -1.42 -11.99
C ILE A 93 -5.77 -0.65 -13.26
N PRO A 94 -5.57 -1.33 -14.40
CA PRO A 94 -5.60 -2.79 -14.62
C PRO A 94 -4.39 -3.55 -14.00
N PRO A 95 -4.48 -4.89 -13.81
CA PRO A 95 -5.54 -5.78 -14.29
C PRO A 95 -6.64 -6.10 -13.27
N ALA A 96 -6.53 -5.68 -12.01
CA ALA A 96 -7.45 -6.11 -10.94
C ALA A 96 -8.82 -5.41 -10.94
N GLY A 97 -9.24 -4.84 -12.08
CA GLY A 97 -10.45 -4.05 -12.23
C GLY A 97 -11.69 -4.87 -12.56
N ASP A 98 -12.85 -4.32 -12.23
CA ASP A 98 -14.13 -4.76 -12.78
C ASP A 98 -14.34 -4.13 -14.17
N ASN A 99 -14.33 -4.95 -15.23
CA ASN A 99 -14.50 -4.48 -16.61
C ASN A 99 -15.82 -3.72 -16.86
N ASN A 100 -16.81 -3.83 -15.98
CA ASN A 100 -18.08 -3.12 -16.06
C ASN A 100 -18.17 -1.90 -15.13
N SER A 101 -17.09 -1.58 -14.39
CA SER A 101 -17.07 -0.44 -13.48
C SER A 101 -17.31 0.88 -14.24
N PRO A 102 -18.18 1.78 -13.73
CA PRO A 102 -18.36 3.11 -14.34
C PRO A 102 -17.16 4.03 -14.14
N LEU A 103 -16.16 3.61 -13.36
CA LEU A 103 -14.91 4.35 -13.12
C LEU A 103 -13.77 3.88 -14.05
N ASN A 104 -14.02 2.90 -14.92
CA ASN A 104 -13.03 2.35 -15.85
C ASN A 104 -13.04 3.03 -17.22
#